data_AF-A0A521DCM1-F1
#
_entry.id   AF-A0A521DCM1-F1
#
_cell.length_a   1.000
_cell.length_b   1.000
_cell.length_c   1.000
_cell.angle_alpha   90.00
_cell.angle_beta   90.00
_cell.angle_gamma   90.00
#
_symmetry.space_group_name_H-M   'P 1'
#
loop_
_entity.id
_entity.type
_entity.pdbx_description
1 polymer ?
#
loop_
_entity_poly.entity_id
_entity_poly.type
_entity_poly.pdbx_seq_one_letter_code
_entity_poly.pdbx_strand_id
1 'polypeptide(L)'
;MVILEVRLPKKNKHSRVPIYGIYTQLRFLKRRVVAYIRSLAPIQMDIVQQRDKQIRDLVNHPWKLQSLLDDKTKWNKLCASMDVIGDTQIAINSYFSLPSFKAENGGYLFLYGLLQAFFLQQDAINHLSEALFDSAIKWKTEYPDIYLVRELRNDSIGHPTKRGKDESFHFIARYSVSKGHFRLMSHYSKNNKSEFNDIDINDLKEKQESSVIKILDNVIELMEKEYKEHKSKFANAKLSDLIPGTISYSIGKVYEGIYNDYPLAEMNFSLIKNTIDTIKEEIIKRYGKLSALQGLNDVIRRIDYIIQKVESWIKNNQLLNNDDAEVFLDSFSDRFKELEEMLNEIDEEFK
;
A
#
# COMPACT_ATOMS: atom_id res chain seq x y z
N MET A 1 5.67 -5.55 -11.27
CA MET A 1 5.38 -4.65 -12.40
C MET A 1 6.48 -4.80 -13.45
N VAL A 2 6.26 -5.52 -14.56
CA VAL A 2 7.28 -5.70 -15.61
C VAL A 2 7.16 -4.55 -16.60
N ILE A 3 8.17 -3.67 -16.63
CA ILE A 3 8.26 -2.57 -17.61
C ILE A 3 8.88 -3.14 -18.89
N LEU A 4 8.08 -3.33 -19.93
CA LEU A 4 8.57 -3.60 -21.29
C LEU A 4 8.89 -2.26 -21.97
N GLU A 5 10.17 -1.93 -22.10
CA GLU A 5 10.64 -0.80 -22.91
C GLU A 5 10.33 -1.07 -24.39
N VAL A 6 9.40 -0.30 -24.96
CA VAL A 6 9.18 -0.26 -26.41
C VAL A 6 10.15 0.76 -27.01
N ARG A 7 11.24 0.28 -27.63
CA ARG A 7 12.12 1.14 -28.45
C ARG A 7 11.39 1.59 -29.71
N LEU A 8 11.10 2.89 -29.81
CA LEU A 8 10.61 3.49 -31.04
C LEU A 8 11.74 3.61 -32.08
N PRO A 9 11.46 3.39 -33.38
CA PRO A 9 12.48 3.46 -34.43
C PRO A 9 12.96 4.91 -34.63
N LYS A 10 14.27 5.07 -34.85
CA LYS A 10 14.92 6.35 -35.12
C LYS A 10 14.30 7.01 -36.37
N LYS A 11 13.88 8.27 -36.23
CA LYS A 11 13.36 9.11 -37.33
C LYS A 11 14.43 9.28 -38.42
N ASN A 12 14.18 8.74 -39.61
CA ASN A 12 14.81 9.24 -40.83
C ASN A 12 14.22 10.63 -41.16
N LYS A 13 15.10 11.62 -41.35
CA LYS A 13 14.73 12.93 -41.86
C LYS A 13 14.25 12.75 -43.31
N HIS A 14 13.07 13.30 -43.61
CA HIS A 14 12.36 13.28 -44.90
C HIS A 14 11.35 12.15 -45.14
N SER A 15 10.23 12.18 -44.40
CA SER A 15 8.91 11.91 -45.00
C SER A 15 7.80 12.48 -44.09
N ARG A 16 6.89 13.29 -44.65
CA ARG A 16 5.69 13.77 -43.97
C ARG A 16 4.64 12.64 -44.01
N VAL A 17 4.59 11.82 -42.98
CA VAL A 17 3.48 10.86 -42.79
C VAL A 17 2.32 11.60 -42.09
N PRO A 18 1.07 11.51 -42.56
CA PRO A 18 -0.04 12.22 -41.96
C PRO A 18 -0.35 11.70 -40.55
N ILE A 19 -0.51 12.63 -39.61
CA ILE A 19 -0.72 12.41 -38.17
C ILE A 19 -1.93 11.50 -37.87
N TYR A 20 -2.90 11.40 -38.80
CA TYR A 20 -4.06 10.50 -38.70
C TYR A 20 -3.73 8.98 -38.75
N GLY A 21 -2.60 8.57 -39.35
CA GLY A 21 -2.21 7.16 -39.40
C GLY A 21 -1.67 6.62 -38.07
N ILE A 22 -1.04 7.47 -37.27
CA ILE A 22 -0.39 7.12 -36.00
C ILE A 22 -1.44 6.85 -34.90
N TYR A 23 -2.50 7.66 -34.84
CA TYR A 23 -3.62 7.45 -33.90
C TYR A 23 -4.37 6.15 -34.16
N THR A 24 -4.45 5.73 -35.42
CA THR A 24 -5.15 4.51 -35.83
C THR A 24 -4.34 3.26 -35.46
N GLN A 25 -3.00 3.29 -35.64
CA GLN A 25 -2.11 2.20 -35.20
C GLN A 25 -2.02 2.10 -33.66
N LEU A 26 -2.00 3.23 -32.94
CA LEU A 26 -2.01 3.24 -31.47
C LEU A 26 -3.33 2.70 -30.89
N ARG A 27 -4.48 3.02 -31.49
CA ARG A 27 -5.77 2.39 -31.11
C ARG A 27 -5.79 0.89 -31.38
N PHE A 28 -5.18 0.44 -32.48
CA PHE A 28 -5.09 -0.99 -32.82
C PHE A 28 -4.18 -1.76 -31.86
N LEU A 29 -3.02 -1.20 -31.48
CA LEU A 29 -2.14 -1.78 -30.47
C LEU A 29 -2.82 -1.81 -29.09
N LYS A 30 -3.49 -0.72 -28.68
CA LYS A 30 -4.19 -0.66 -27.39
C LYS A 30 -5.32 -1.69 -27.32
N ARG A 31 -6.08 -1.89 -28.42
CA ARG A 31 -7.11 -2.93 -28.52
C ARG A 31 -6.54 -4.35 -28.48
N ARG A 32 -5.40 -4.60 -29.14
CA ARG A 32 -4.73 -5.92 -29.09
C ARG A 32 -4.12 -6.22 -27.73
N VAL A 33 -3.53 -5.24 -27.05
CA VAL A 33 -3.00 -5.41 -25.69
C VAL A 33 -4.15 -5.64 -24.70
N VAL A 34 -5.25 -4.89 -24.80
CA VAL A 34 -6.44 -5.10 -23.96
C VAL A 34 -7.09 -6.45 -24.25
N ALA A 35 -7.17 -6.88 -25.51
CA ALA A 35 -7.68 -8.20 -25.87
C ALA A 35 -6.75 -9.34 -25.39
N TYR A 36 -5.43 -9.14 -25.44
CA TYR A 36 -4.45 -10.09 -24.91
C TYR A 36 -4.55 -10.21 -23.38
N ILE A 37 -4.62 -9.07 -22.67
CA ILE A 37 -4.84 -9.02 -21.21
C ILE A 37 -6.17 -9.66 -20.83
N ARG A 38 -7.22 -9.48 -21.63
CA ARG A 38 -8.53 -10.14 -21.44
C ARG A 38 -8.54 -11.63 -21.84
N SER A 39 -7.57 -12.08 -22.64
CA SER A 39 -7.43 -13.48 -23.07
C SER A 39 -6.57 -14.31 -22.13
N LEU A 40 -5.80 -13.66 -21.24
CA LEU A 40 -5.22 -14.30 -20.08
C LEU A 40 -6.39 -14.60 -19.14
N ALA A 41 -6.65 -15.88 -18.87
CA ALA A 41 -7.54 -16.25 -17.77
C ALA A 41 -7.11 -15.44 -16.54
N PRO A 42 -8.04 -14.80 -15.79
CA PRO A 42 -7.66 -14.11 -14.57
C PRO A 42 -6.90 -15.12 -13.72
N ILE A 43 -5.61 -14.84 -13.47
CA ILE A 43 -4.82 -15.64 -12.55
C ILE A 43 -5.58 -15.54 -11.23
N GLN A 44 -6.25 -16.61 -10.84
CA GLN A 44 -7.02 -16.64 -9.62
C GLN A 44 -6.05 -16.38 -8.49
N MET A 45 -6.16 -15.18 -7.90
CA MET A 45 -5.24 -14.74 -6.88
C MET A 45 -5.40 -15.65 -5.68
N ASP A 46 -4.29 -16.19 -5.18
CA ASP A 46 -4.30 -17.02 -3.98
C ASP A 46 -4.79 -16.20 -2.76
N ILE A 47 -5.38 -16.87 -1.76
CA ILE A 47 -5.95 -16.20 -0.57
C ILE A 47 -4.90 -15.36 0.15
N VAL A 48 -3.65 -15.85 0.28
CA VAL A 48 -2.56 -15.08 0.90
C VAL A 48 -2.29 -13.79 0.14
N GLN A 49 -2.28 -13.84 -1.20
CA GLN A 49 -2.09 -12.66 -2.04
C GLN A 49 -3.27 -11.69 -1.93
N GLN A 50 -4.51 -12.20 -1.78
CA GLN A 50 -5.67 -11.36 -1.54
C GLN A 50 -5.54 -10.59 -0.22
N ARG A 51 -5.08 -11.25 0.86
CA ARG A 51 -4.83 -10.60 2.15
C ARG A 51 -3.69 -9.60 2.10
N ASP A 52 -2.58 -9.94 1.45
CA ASP A 52 -1.48 -9.00 1.23
C ASP A 52 -1.97 -7.73 0.51
N LYS A 53 -2.80 -7.89 -0.53
CA LYS A 53 -3.42 -6.75 -1.21
C LYS A 53 -4.32 -5.92 -0.28
N GLN A 54 -5.18 -6.57 0.50
CA GLN A 54 -6.06 -5.86 1.45
C GLN A 54 -5.25 -5.05 2.47
N ILE A 55 -4.17 -5.62 3.00
CA ILE A 55 -3.27 -4.92 3.91
C ILE A 55 -2.61 -3.73 3.20
N ARG A 56 -2.13 -3.92 1.96
CA ARG A 56 -1.58 -2.83 1.14
C ARG A 56 -2.59 -1.70 0.94
N ASP A 57 -3.86 -2.02 0.68
CA ASP A 57 -4.90 -1.02 0.49
C ASP A 57 -5.14 -0.24 1.81
N LEU A 58 -5.16 -0.92 2.96
CA LEU A 58 -5.32 -0.30 4.27
C LEU A 58 -4.13 0.60 4.66
N VAL A 59 -2.88 0.16 4.45
CA VAL A 59 -1.69 0.94 4.82
C VAL A 59 -1.46 2.16 3.91
N ASN A 60 -1.93 2.09 2.65
CA ASN A 60 -1.85 3.21 1.71
C ASN A 60 -3.02 4.18 1.84
N HIS A 61 -4.02 3.87 2.66
CA HIS A 61 -5.11 4.80 2.90
C HIS A 61 -4.59 6.06 3.63
N PRO A 62 -5.01 7.28 3.22
CA PRO A 62 -4.57 8.53 3.83
C PRO A 62 -4.63 8.61 5.36
N TRP A 63 -5.59 7.94 6.00
CA TRP A 63 -5.75 7.97 7.48
C TRP A 63 -4.56 7.33 8.20
N LYS A 64 -3.93 6.31 7.60
CA LYS A 64 -2.81 5.57 8.19
C LYS A 64 -1.47 5.96 7.57
N LEU A 65 -1.44 6.12 6.25
CA LEU A 65 -0.21 6.27 5.46
C LEU A 65 0.73 7.33 6.03
N GLN A 66 0.20 8.50 6.38
CA GLN A 66 1.04 9.61 6.84
C GLN A 66 1.76 9.28 8.17
N SER A 67 1.08 8.59 9.08
CA SER A 67 1.69 8.15 10.35
C SER A 67 2.80 7.12 10.13
N LEU A 68 2.65 6.25 9.12
CA LEU A 68 3.67 5.25 8.77
C LEU A 68 4.87 5.90 8.08
N LEU A 69 4.65 6.88 7.21
CA LEU A 69 5.73 7.58 6.49
C LEU A 69 6.61 8.44 7.42
N ASP A 70 6.08 8.87 8.56
CA ASP A 70 6.84 9.64 9.54
C ASP A 70 7.96 8.80 10.20
N ASP A 71 7.80 7.47 10.26
CA ASP A 71 8.87 6.52 10.60
C ASP A 71 9.31 5.73 9.37
N LYS A 72 10.34 6.25 8.69
CA LYS A 72 10.91 5.61 7.50
C LYS A 72 11.40 4.18 7.74
N THR A 73 11.85 3.85 8.95
CA THR A 73 12.32 2.50 9.27
C THR A 73 11.15 1.53 9.31
N LYS A 74 10.07 1.90 10.01
CA LYS A 74 8.83 1.12 10.02
C LYS A 74 8.24 0.99 8.63
N TRP A 75 8.17 2.08 7.87
CA TRP A 75 7.66 2.07 6.50
C TRP A 75 8.45 1.11 5.59
N ASN A 76 9.77 1.20 5.58
CA ASN A 76 10.60 0.33 4.76
C ASN A 76 10.49 -1.14 5.18
N LYS A 77 10.44 -1.42 6.50
CA LYS A 77 10.21 -2.77 7.03
C LYS A 77 8.86 -3.31 6.56
N LEU A 78 7.80 -2.50 6.62
CA LEU A 78 6.45 -2.85 6.19
C LEU A 78 6.40 -3.19 4.70
N CYS A 79 6.94 -2.31 3.84
CA CYS A 79 6.98 -2.54 2.38
C CYS A 79 7.73 -3.82 2.03
N ALA A 80 8.94 -3.99 2.58
CA ALA A 80 9.74 -5.18 2.34
C ALA A 80 9.03 -6.46 2.82
N SER A 81 8.32 -6.38 3.95
CA SER A 81 7.56 -7.52 4.50
C SER A 81 6.42 -7.94 3.56
N MET A 82 5.60 -7.00 3.09
CA MET A 82 4.51 -7.29 2.13
C MET A 82 5.06 -7.86 0.81
N ASP A 83 6.17 -7.33 0.30
CA ASP A 83 6.78 -7.84 -0.94
C ASP A 83 7.30 -9.27 -0.75
N VAL A 84 8.00 -9.56 0.37
CA VAL A 84 8.47 -10.92 0.67
C VAL A 84 7.31 -11.89 0.87
N ILE A 85 6.20 -11.48 1.50
CA ILE A 85 4.99 -12.32 1.63
C ILE A 85 4.45 -12.73 0.25
N GLY A 86 4.33 -11.77 -0.67
CA GLY A 86 3.88 -12.03 -2.05
C GLY A 86 4.86 -12.91 -2.84
N ASP A 87 6.16 -12.56 -2.83
CA ASP A 87 7.20 -13.27 -3.56
C ASP A 87 7.36 -14.72 -3.10
N THR A 88 7.32 -14.94 -1.78
CA THR A 88 7.38 -16.30 -1.21
C THR A 88 6.14 -17.10 -1.55
N GLN A 89 4.94 -16.51 -1.57
CA GLN A 89 3.74 -17.21 -2.02
C GLN A 89 3.84 -17.64 -3.50
N ILE A 90 4.42 -16.80 -4.36
CA ILE A 90 4.68 -17.18 -5.76
C ILE A 90 5.66 -18.36 -5.83
N ALA A 91 6.72 -18.35 -5.03
CA ALA A 91 7.70 -19.43 -4.98
C ALA A 91 7.08 -20.75 -4.49
N ILE A 92 6.25 -20.69 -3.43
CA ILE A 92 5.49 -21.83 -2.90
C ILE A 92 4.57 -22.42 -3.98
N ASN A 93 3.73 -21.58 -4.60
CA ASN A 93 2.83 -22.02 -5.67
C ASN A 93 3.58 -22.64 -6.86
N SER A 94 4.76 -22.09 -7.18
CA SER A 94 5.63 -22.60 -8.24
C SER A 94 6.16 -24.00 -7.91
N TYR A 95 6.58 -24.25 -6.66
CA TYR A 95 6.99 -25.58 -6.22
C TYR A 95 5.86 -26.61 -6.43
N PHE A 96 4.64 -26.29 -6.01
CA PHE A 96 3.50 -27.20 -6.17
C PHE A 96 3.07 -27.40 -7.63
N SER A 97 3.51 -26.53 -8.53
CA SER A 97 3.30 -26.66 -9.98
C SER A 97 4.40 -27.45 -10.69
N LEU A 98 5.51 -27.81 -10.01
CA LEU A 98 6.62 -28.56 -10.61
C LEU A 98 6.18 -29.96 -11.09
N PRO A 99 6.82 -30.51 -12.13
CA PRO A 99 6.71 -31.93 -12.45
C PRO A 99 7.32 -32.80 -11.33
N SER A 100 7.11 -34.12 -11.40
CA SER A 100 7.74 -35.06 -10.48
C SER A 100 9.27 -34.98 -10.54
N PHE A 101 9.92 -35.06 -9.39
CA PHE A 101 11.37 -35.00 -9.24
C PHE A 101 11.88 -35.96 -8.16
N LYS A 102 13.19 -36.13 -8.12
CA LYS A 102 14.00 -36.93 -7.18
C LYS A 102 15.21 -36.12 -6.71
N ALA A 103 16.00 -36.67 -5.80
CA ALA A 103 17.22 -36.03 -5.31
C ALA A 103 18.20 -35.62 -6.43
N GLU A 104 18.39 -36.48 -7.44
CA GLU A 104 19.44 -36.35 -8.44
C GLU A 104 19.11 -35.36 -9.57
N ASN A 105 17.84 -34.97 -9.74
CA ASN A 105 17.38 -34.09 -10.81
C ASN A 105 16.87 -32.73 -10.29
N GLY A 106 17.55 -32.18 -9.28
CA GLY A 106 17.25 -30.87 -8.71
C GLY A 106 16.31 -30.89 -7.51
N GLY A 107 15.85 -32.06 -7.05
CA GLY A 107 14.91 -32.16 -5.93
C GLY A 107 15.40 -31.51 -4.63
N TYR A 108 16.71 -31.54 -4.35
CA TYR A 108 17.28 -30.80 -3.22
C TYR A 108 17.09 -29.30 -3.35
N LEU A 109 17.35 -28.73 -4.54
CA LEU A 109 17.18 -27.30 -4.77
C LEU A 109 15.72 -26.89 -4.60
N PHE A 110 14.79 -27.70 -5.13
CA PHE A 110 13.36 -27.45 -5.00
C PHE A 110 12.91 -27.53 -3.54
N LEU A 111 13.30 -28.57 -2.81
CA LEU A 111 12.95 -28.75 -1.40
C LEU A 111 13.56 -27.64 -0.54
N TYR A 112 14.82 -27.30 -0.75
CA TYR A 112 15.51 -26.25 -0.01
C TYR A 112 14.86 -24.90 -0.29
N GLY A 113 14.53 -24.63 -1.55
CA GLY A 113 13.81 -23.43 -1.97
C GLY A 113 12.44 -23.31 -1.32
N LEU A 114 11.65 -24.39 -1.28
CA LEU A 114 10.34 -24.40 -0.63
C LEU A 114 10.43 -24.10 0.87
N LEU A 115 11.28 -24.86 1.58
CA LEU A 115 11.42 -24.68 3.03
C LEU A 115 11.99 -23.29 3.38
N GLN A 116 12.89 -22.77 2.54
CA GLN A 116 13.35 -21.39 2.67
C GLN A 116 12.24 -20.37 2.43
N ALA A 117 11.38 -20.58 1.44
CA ALA A 117 10.24 -19.70 1.17
C ALA A 117 9.27 -19.66 2.35
N PHE A 118 8.94 -20.81 2.95
CA PHE A 118 8.13 -20.86 4.18
C PHE A 118 8.74 -20.04 5.31
N PHE A 119 10.05 -20.19 5.55
CA PHE A 119 10.77 -19.47 6.60
C PHE A 119 10.78 -17.95 6.35
N LEU A 120 11.07 -17.52 5.13
CA LEU A 120 11.06 -16.09 4.76
C LEU A 120 9.67 -15.47 4.88
N GLN A 121 8.62 -16.21 4.48
CA GLN A 121 7.24 -15.77 4.62
C GLN A 121 6.88 -15.55 6.10
N GLN A 122 7.28 -16.45 6.98
CA GLN A 122 7.07 -16.32 8.43
C GLN A 122 7.80 -15.08 8.99
N ASP A 123 9.08 -14.89 8.66
CA ASP A 123 9.85 -13.74 9.13
C ASP A 123 9.22 -12.42 8.65
N ALA A 124 8.79 -12.37 7.38
CA ALA A 124 8.11 -11.21 6.82
C ALA A 124 6.80 -10.90 7.57
N ILE A 125 6.00 -11.91 7.90
CA ILE A 125 4.76 -11.72 8.68
C ILE A 125 5.06 -11.22 10.10
N ASN A 126 6.12 -11.72 10.75
CA ASN A 126 6.52 -11.20 12.06
C ASN A 126 6.93 -9.72 11.96
N HIS A 127 7.75 -9.36 10.97
CA HIS A 127 8.21 -7.99 10.78
C HIS A 127 7.08 -7.04 10.35
N LEU A 128 6.08 -7.56 9.61
CA LEU A 128 4.82 -6.85 9.33
C LEU A 128 4.11 -6.49 10.63
N SER A 129 3.92 -7.47 11.52
CA SER A 129 3.28 -7.27 12.83
C SER A 129 4.07 -6.27 13.70
N GLU A 130 5.40 -6.39 13.76
CA GLU A 130 6.24 -5.44 14.47
C GLU A 130 6.11 -4.01 13.92
N ALA A 131 6.05 -3.85 12.59
CA ALA A 131 5.96 -2.53 11.97
C ALA A 131 4.61 -1.86 12.24
N LEU A 132 3.51 -2.63 12.25
CA LEU A 132 2.15 -2.10 12.42
C LEU A 132 1.75 -1.92 13.89
N PHE A 133 2.18 -2.84 14.75
CA PHE A 133 1.65 -2.96 16.12
C PHE A 133 2.74 -2.94 17.20
N ASP A 134 4.01 -2.75 16.83
CA ASP A 134 5.15 -2.80 17.75
C ASP A 134 5.21 -4.11 18.58
N SER A 135 4.68 -5.19 18.03
CA SER A 135 4.60 -6.50 18.69
C SER A 135 5.05 -7.63 17.76
N ALA A 136 6.03 -8.39 18.22
CA ALA A 136 6.46 -9.63 17.58
C ALA A 136 5.48 -10.78 17.88
N ILE A 137 5.33 -11.67 16.91
CA ILE A 137 4.47 -12.85 16.98
C ILE A 137 5.11 -13.90 17.88
N LYS A 138 4.34 -14.44 18.83
CA LYS A 138 4.83 -15.51 19.72
C LYS A 138 4.50 -16.87 19.12
N TRP A 139 5.29 -17.25 18.10
CA TRP A 139 5.07 -18.46 17.30
C TRP A 139 4.73 -19.71 18.11
N LYS A 140 5.53 -20.03 19.13
CA LYS A 140 5.37 -21.26 19.93
C LYS A 140 4.03 -21.35 20.66
N THR A 141 3.48 -20.22 21.10
CA THR A 141 2.26 -20.17 21.93
C THR A 141 1.02 -19.84 21.12
N GLU A 142 1.14 -18.96 20.13
CA GLU A 142 0.01 -18.42 19.37
C GLU A 142 -0.27 -19.23 18.09
N TYR A 143 0.79 -19.76 17.46
CA TYR A 143 0.73 -20.46 16.17
C TYR A 143 1.64 -21.71 16.17
N PRO A 144 1.33 -22.73 16.98
CA PRO A 144 2.20 -23.88 17.15
C PRO A 144 2.44 -24.68 15.86
N ASP A 145 1.47 -24.73 14.93
CA ASP A 145 1.59 -25.51 13.70
C ASP A 145 2.65 -24.94 12.74
N ILE A 146 2.60 -23.63 12.45
CA ILE A 146 3.61 -22.98 11.62
C ILE A 146 4.98 -22.91 12.32
N TYR A 147 4.99 -22.89 13.67
CA TYR A 147 6.22 -23.03 14.44
C TYR A 147 6.88 -24.40 14.20
N LEU A 148 6.11 -25.49 14.11
CA LEU A 148 6.65 -26.81 13.76
C LEU A 148 7.26 -26.83 12.34
N VAL A 149 6.63 -26.16 11.37
CA VAL A 149 7.18 -25.99 10.01
C VAL A 149 8.53 -25.28 10.07
N ARG A 150 8.66 -24.24 10.90
CA ARG A 150 9.90 -23.50 11.12
C ARG A 150 11.00 -24.38 11.70
N GLU A 151 10.68 -25.13 12.74
CA GLU A 151 11.63 -25.99 13.43
C GLU A 151 12.11 -27.13 12.52
N LEU A 152 11.21 -27.70 11.72
CA LEU A 152 11.55 -28.71 10.72
C LEU A 152 12.49 -28.14 9.65
N ARG A 153 12.26 -26.92 9.15
CA ARG A 153 13.20 -26.25 8.23
C ARG A 153 14.56 -26.08 8.89
N ASN A 154 14.59 -25.64 10.14
CA ASN A 154 15.84 -25.44 10.87
C ASN A 154 16.58 -26.77 11.09
N ASP A 155 15.88 -27.87 11.36
CA ASP A 155 16.47 -29.20 11.49
C ASP A 155 17.01 -29.71 10.14
N SER A 156 16.23 -29.55 9.08
CA SER A 156 16.54 -30.14 7.77
C SER A 156 17.61 -29.38 6.99
N ILE A 157 17.51 -28.05 6.88
CA ILE A 157 18.34 -27.25 5.97
C ILE A 157 19.00 -26.03 6.61
N GLY A 158 18.56 -25.62 7.80
CA GLY A 158 19.08 -24.43 8.48
C GLY A 158 20.33 -24.68 9.32
N HIS A 159 20.20 -25.57 10.30
CA HIS A 159 21.24 -25.93 11.26
C HIS A 159 21.38 -27.46 11.45
N PRO A 160 21.39 -28.27 10.37
CA PRO A 160 21.37 -29.73 10.48
C PRO A 160 22.56 -30.31 11.23
N THR A 161 23.74 -29.68 11.17
CA THR A 161 24.99 -30.27 11.67
C THR A 161 25.42 -29.73 13.04
N LYS A 162 24.65 -28.82 13.65
CA LYS A 162 24.98 -28.20 14.95
C LYS A 162 23.74 -27.67 15.68
N ARG A 163 22.66 -28.43 15.75
CA ARG A 163 21.43 -27.96 16.42
C ARG A 163 21.64 -27.96 17.94
N GLY A 164 21.19 -26.90 18.62
CA GLY A 164 21.24 -26.79 20.07
C GLY A 164 22.66 -26.75 20.69
N LYS A 165 23.71 -26.41 19.93
CA LYS A 165 25.12 -26.59 20.32
C LYS A 165 25.48 -28.07 20.50
N ASP A 166 25.38 -28.84 19.42
CA ASP A 166 25.71 -30.27 19.36
C ASP A 166 24.77 -31.17 20.17
N GLU A 167 23.54 -30.72 20.41
CA GLU A 167 22.49 -31.53 21.04
C GLU A 167 21.88 -32.54 20.05
N SER A 168 21.77 -32.17 18.77
CA SER A 168 21.27 -33.04 17.72
C SER A 168 21.85 -32.75 16.34
N PHE A 169 21.85 -33.78 15.49
CA PHE A 169 22.34 -33.77 14.12
C PHE A 169 21.29 -34.37 13.19
N HIS A 170 21.09 -33.76 12.03
CA HIS A 170 20.00 -34.07 11.14
C HIS A 170 20.48 -34.14 9.69
N PHE A 171 19.84 -34.98 8.88
CA PHE A 171 20.03 -34.95 7.43
C PHE A 171 18.83 -35.56 6.71
N ILE A 172 18.60 -35.09 5.48
CA ILE A 172 17.57 -35.66 4.61
C ILE A 172 18.09 -36.95 4.00
N ALA A 173 17.32 -38.03 4.13
CA ALA A 173 17.61 -39.30 3.51
C ALA A 173 17.48 -39.19 1.99
N ARG A 174 18.59 -39.14 1.26
CA ARG A 174 18.62 -38.88 -0.20
C ARG A 174 17.61 -39.68 -1.02
N TYR A 175 17.49 -40.98 -0.74
CA TYR A 175 16.61 -41.88 -1.48
C TYR A 175 15.11 -41.57 -1.32
N SER A 176 14.73 -40.78 -0.30
CA SER A 176 13.34 -40.44 0.01
C SER A 176 12.85 -39.16 -0.66
N VAL A 177 13.74 -38.36 -1.24
CA VAL A 177 13.40 -37.03 -1.79
C VAL A 177 12.48 -37.19 -3.00
N SER A 178 11.30 -36.59 -2.92
CA SER A 178 10.32 -36.51 -3.98
C SER A 178 9.51 -35.21 -3.88
N LYS A 179 8.64 -34.94 -4.85
CA LYS A 179 7.77 -33.75 -4.83
C LYS A 179 6.87 -33.66 -3.59
N GLY A 180 6.34 -34.79 -3.14
CA GLY A 180 5.36 -34.85 -2.04
C GLY A 180 5.93 -35.25 -0.70
N HIS A 181 7.19 -35.70 -0.64
CA HIS A 181 7.69 -36.39 0.55
C HIS A 181 9.22 -36.34 0.65
N PHE A 182 9.73 -36.31 1.89
CA PHE A 182 11.10 -36.68 2.23
C PHE A 182 11.16 -37.25 3.65
N ARG A 183 12.21 -37.99 3.96
CA ARG A 183 12.50 -38.53 5.29
C ARG A 183 13.66 -37.77 5.92
N LEU A 184 13.44 -37.27 7.13
CA LEU A 184 14.45 -36.66 7.98
C LEU A 184 15.02 -37.70 8.95
N MET A 185 16.33 -37.86 8.95
CA MET A 185 17.04 -38.66 9.94
C MET A 185 17.64 -37.74 11.00
N SER A 186 17.43 -38.07 12.28
CA SER A 186 17.90 -37.29 13.42
C SER A 186 18.69 -38.16 14.40
N HIS A 187 19.81 -37.65 14.88
CA HIS A 187 20.65 -38.28 15.92
C HIS A 187 20.76 -37.34 17.12
N TYR A 188 20.49 -37.84 18.32
CA TYR A 188 20.46 -37.06 19.56
C TYR A 188 21.59 -37.46 20.50
N SER A 189 22.42 -36.50 20.90
CA SER A 189 23.64 -36.74 21.69
C SER A 189 23.36 -37.19 23.12
N LYS A 190 22.29 -36.67 23.74
CA LYS A 190 22.01 -36.92 25.18
C LYS A 190 21.61 -38.36 25.49
N ASN A 191 20.93 -39.03 24.56
CA ASN A 191 20.35 -40.36 24.77
C ASN A 191 20.79 -41.39 23.73
N ASN A 192 21.72 -41.03 22.83
CA ASN A 192 22.14 -41.85 21.68
C ASN A 192 20.96 -42.40 20.86
N LYS A 193 19.84 -41.68 20.83
CA LYS A 193 18.65 -42.08 20.07
C LYS A 193 18.78 -41.61 18.63
N SER A 194 18.32 -42.45 17.71
CA SER A 194 18.10 -42.06 16.31
C SER A 194 16.62 -42.11 15.98
N GLU A 195 16.14 -41.12 15.23
CA GLU A 195 14.76 -41.00 14.79
C GLU A 195 14.68 -40.86 13.28
N PHE A 196 13.61 -41.39 12.70
CA PHE A 196 13.32 -41.34 11.27
C PHE A 196 11.91 -40.77 11.11
N ASN A 197 11.82 -39.54 10.63
CA ASN A 197 10.56 -38.84 10.50
C ASN A 197 10.21 -38.70 9.02
N ASP A 198 9.12 -39.32 8.62
CA ASP A 198 8.54 -39.19 7.29
C ASP A 198 7.74 -37.89 7.22
N ILE A 199 8.13 -37.00 6.30
CA ILE A 199 7.53 -35.67 6.15
C ILE A 199 6.69 -35.65 4.88
N ASP A 200 5.42 -35.24 5.02
CA ASP A 200 4.52 -34.96 3.91
C ASP A 200 4.56 -33.46 3.56
N ILE A 201 4.85 -33.14 2.31
CA ILE A 201 4.99 -31.76 1.86
C ILE A 201 3.63 -31.03 1.78
N ASN A 202 2.53 -31.74 1.53
CA ASN A 202 1.20 -31.14 1.53
C ASN A 202 0.73 -30.81 2.95
N ASP A 203 1.05 -31.66 3.94
CA ASP A 203 0.79 -31.35 5.36
C ASP A 203 1.54 -30.07 5.79
N LEU A 204 2.80 -29.92 5.39
CA LEU A 204 3.54 -28.67 5.66
C LEU A 204 2.90 -27.46 4.99
N LYS A 205 2.46 -27.59 3.74
CA LYS A 205 1.76 -26.52 3.02
C LYS A 205 0.49 -26.11 3.75
N GLU A 206 -0.33 -27.07 4.16
CA GLU A 206 -1.60 -26.80 4.84
C GLU A 206 -1.36 -26.07 6.17
N LYS A 207 -0.41 -26.54 6.99
CA LYS A 207 -0.03 -25.90 8.25
C LYS A 207 0.51 -24.49 8.05
N GLN A 208 1.36 -24.30 7.04
CA GLN A 208 1.90 -22.99 6.68
C GLN A 208 0.77 -22.05 6.24
N GLU A 209 0.02 -22.41 5.20
CA GLU A 209 -0.96 -21.52 4.58
C GLU A 209 -2.11 -21.17 5.53
N SER A 210 -2.66 -22.16 6.24
CA SER A 210 -3.75 -21.91 7.21
C SER A 210 -3.32 -20.94 8.31
N SER A 211 -2.10 -21.09 8.82
CA SER A 211 -1.54 -20.20 9.84
C SER A 211 -1.25 -18.80 9.28
N VAL A 212 -0.66 -18.72 8.08
CA VAL A 212 -0.39 -17.44 7.40
C VAL A 212 -1.69 -16.68 7.17
N ILE A 213 -2.72 -17.33 6.60
CA ILE A 213 -4.03 -16.72 6.36
C ILE A 213 -4.62 -16.20 7.67
N LYS A 214 -4.62 -17.03 8.72
CA LYS A 214 -5.13 -16.64 10.04
C LYS A 214 -4.40 -15.42 10.62
N ILE A 215 -3.09 -15.33 10.46
CA ILE A 215 -2.32 -14.17 10.95
C ILE A 215 -2.67 -12.92 10.15
N LEU A 216 -2.72 -13.02 8.81
CA LEU A 216 -3.05 -11.89 7.96
C LEU A 216 -4.50 -11.41 8.16
N ASP A 217 -5.45 -12.33 8.37
CA ASP A 217 -6.83 -12.00 8.74
C ASP A 217 -6.86 -11.20 10.05
N ASN A 218 -6.14 -11.64 11.08
CA ASN A 218 -6.05 -10.90 12.35
C ASN A 218 -5.41 -9.50 12.18
N VAL A 219 -4.38 -9.37 11.33
CA VAL A 219 -3.79 -8.06 10.99
C VAL A 219 -4.84 -7.14 10.37
N ILE A 220 -5.60 -7.65 9.40
CA ILE A 220 -6.68 -6.91 8.73
C ILE A 220 -7.75 -6.49 9.74
N GLU A 221 -8.22 -7.41 10.58
CA GLU A 221 -9.23 -7.14 11.60
C GLU A 221 -8.80 -6.02 12.56
N LEU A 222 -7.54 -6.05 13.02
CA LEU A 222 -6.98 -5.02 13.88
C LEU A 222 -6.92 -3.65 13.17
N MET A 223 -6.48 -3.62 11.92
CA MET A 223 -6.42 -2.38 11.12
C MET A 223 -7.81 -1.82 10.80
N GLU A 224 -8.78 -2.68 10.45
CA GLU A 224 -10.15 -2.26 10.20
C GLU A 224 -10.82 -1.74 11.47
N LYS A 225 -10.52 -2.34 12.63
CA LYS A 225 -10.97 -1.84 13.93
C LYS A 225 -10.41 -0.44 14.20
N GLU A 226 -9.11 -0.24 14.02
CA GLU A 226 -8.47 1.07 14.16
C GLU A 226 -9.10 2.11 13.22
N TYR A 227 -9.38 1.74 11.97
CA TYR A 227 -10.04 2.61 11.00
C TYR A 227 -11.48 2.95 11.41
N LYS A 228 -12.26 1.98 11.90
CA LYS A 228 -13.63 2.22 12.41
C LYS A 228 -13.65 3.16 13.61
N GLU A 229 -12.70 3.00 14.54
CA GLU A 229 -12.53 3.89 15.68
C GLU A 229 -12.17 5.31 15.22
N HIS A 230 -11.26 5.42 14.24
CA HIS A 230 -10.91 6.67 13.60
C HIS A 230 -12.12 7.36 12.95
N LYS A 231 -12.92 6.62 12.17
CA LYS A 231 -14.14 7.13 11.55
C LYS A 231 -15.15 7.64 12.58
N SER A 232 -15.38 6.85 13.61
CA SER A 232 -16.32 7.17 14.69
C SER A 232 -15.92 8.45 15.44
N LYS A 233 -14.62 8.74 15.57
CA LYS A 233 -14.12 9.98 16.17
C LYS A 233 -14.54 11.23 15.38
N PHE A 234 -14.75 11.12 14.07
CA PHE A 234 -15.04 12.26 13.18
C PHE A 234 -16.43 12.21 12.52
N ALA A 235 -17.24 11.17 12.78
CA ALA A 235 -18.53 10.95 12.11
C ALA A 235 -19.53 12.14 12.22
N ASN A 236 -19.48 12.89 13.33
CA ASN A 236 -20.36 14.05 13.56
C ASN A 236 -19.72 15.40 13.21
N ALA A 237 -18.47 15.41 12.76
CA ALA A 237 -17.74 16.62 12.43
C ALA A 237 -17.58 16.69 10.90
N LYS A 238 -18.61 17.14 10.19
CA LYS A 238 -18.52 17.30 8.73
C LYS A 238 -17.63 18.49 8.38
N LEU A 239 -16.76 18.34 7.38
CA LEU A 239 -15.95 19.45 6.87
C LEU A 239 -16.80 20.45 6.09
N SER A 240 -17.82 19.97 5.39
CA SER A 240 -18.78 20.82 4.68
C SER A 240 -19.52 21.78 5.63
N ASP A 241 -19.83 21.36 6.85
CA ASP A 241 -20.46 22.19 7.88
C ASP A 241 -19.55 23.36 8.35
N LEU A 242 -18.25 23.31 8.08
CA LEU A 242 -17.32 24.41 8.37
C LEU A 242 -17.46 25.58 7.40
N ILE A 243 -18.06 25.36 6.22
CA ILE A 243 -18.32 26.41 5.24
C ILE A 243 -19.57 27.17 5.68
N PRO A 244 -19.47 28.46 6.06
CA PRO A 244 -20.64 29.23 6.45
C PRO A 244 -21.59 29.40 5.26
N GLY A 245 -22.90 29.29 5.48
CA GLY A 245 -23.90 29.57 4.43
C GLY A 245 -23.82 30.98 3.84
N THR A 246 -23.10 31.89 4.49
CA THR A 246 -22.82 33.26 4.00
C THR A 246 -21.56 33.37 3.14
N ILE A 247 -20.81 32.29 2.90
CA ILE A 247 -19.52 32.36 2.21
C ILE A 247 -19.66 32.93 0.79
N SER A 248 -20.70 32.56 0.04
CA SER A 248 -20.95 33.05 -1.31
C SER A 248 -21.23 34.56 -1.32
N TYR A 249 -21.91 35.05 -0.29
CA TYR A 249 -22.10 36.50 -0.10
C TYR A 249 -20.77 37.18 0.19
N SER A 250 -19.94 36.60 1.06
CA SER A 250 -18.62 37.14 1.37
C SER A 250 -17.71 37.21 0.15
N ILE A 251 -17.70 36.16 -0.70
CA ILE A 251 -16.97 36.16 -1.98
C ILE A 251 -17.48 37.30 -2.86
N GLY A 252 -18.80 37.44 -3.03
CA GLY A 252 -19.40 38.53 -3.80
C GLY A 252 -19.02 39.92 -3.30
N LYS A 253 -18.89 40.11 -1.98
CA LYS A 253 -18.46 41.38 -1.40
C LYS A 253 -16.98 41.72 -1.64
N VAL A 254 -16.12 40.70 -1.77
CA VAL A 254 -14.74 40.91 -2.18
C VAL A 254 -14.68 41.31 -3.66
N TYR A 255 -15.49 40.69 -4.52
CA TYR A 255 -15.63 41.10 -5.93
C TYR A 255 -16.12 42.54 -6.09
N GLU A 256 -17.15 42.96 -5.35
CA GLU A 256 -17.64 44.35 -5.39
C GLU A 256 -16.55 45.36 -5.00
N GLY A 257 -15.64 44.96 -4.12
CA GLY A 257 -14.48 45.75 -3.70
C GLY A 257 -13.45 46.02 -4.80
N ILE A 258 -13.51 45.29 -5.92
CA ILE A 258 -12.67 45.56 -7.10
C ILE A 258 -13.06 46.91 -7.72
N TYR A 259 -14.36 47.16 -7.86
CA TYR A 259 -14.85 48.34 -8.60
C TYR A 259 -15.24 49.50 -7.69
N ASN A 260 -15.47 49.23 -6.40
CA ASN A 260 -15.86 50.22 -5.41
C ASN A 260 -14.84 50.21 -4.26
N ASP A 261 -14.32 51.38 -3.90
CA ASP A 261 -13.35 51.55 -2.81
C ASP A 261 -14.04 51.24 -1.45
N TYR A 262 -13.98 49.97 -1.00
CA TYR A 262 -14.98 49.45 -0.06
C TYR A 262 -14.43 48.72 1.17
N PRO A 263 -14.64 49.25 2.40
CA PRO A 263 -14.21 48.63 3.66
C PRO A 263 -14.79 47.24 3.93
N LEU A 264 -15.94 46.87 3.33
CA LEU A 264 -16.51 45.52 3.55
C LEU A 264 -15.73 44.42 2.82
N ALA A 265 -14.91 44.74 1.81
CA ALA A 265 -14.10 43.74 1.11
C ALA A 265 -13.07 43.11 2.05
N GLU A 266 -12.37 43.90 2.86
CA GLU A 266 -11.37 43.41 3.82
C GLU A 266 -11.99 42.52 4.91
N MET A 267 -13.14 42.93 5.46
CA MET A 267 -13.87 42.15 6.46
C MET A 267 -14.32 40.79 5.90
N ASN A 268 -14.92 40.77 4.70
CA ASN A 268 -15.39 39.54 4.08
C ASN A 268 -14.23 38.64 3.63
N PHE A 269 -13.13 39.23 3.16
CA PHE A 269 -11.91 38.50 2.84
C PHE A 269 -11.31 37.80 4.06
N SER A 270 -11.32 38.47 5.22
CA SER A 270 -10.88 37.89 6.48
C SER A 270 -11.73 36.67 6.90
N LEU A 271 -13.05 36.73 6.68
CA LEU A 271 -13.95 35.60 6.93
C LEU A 271 -13.62 34.40 6.02
N ILE A 272 -13.36 34.64 4.74
CA ILE A 272 -12.98 33.61 3.77
C ILE A 272 -11.67 32.94 4.21
N LYS A 273 -10.65 33.74 4.53
CA LYS A 273 -9.35 33.23 4.98
C LYS A 273 -9.47 32.37 6.23
N ASN A 274 -10.19 32.85 7.25
CA ASN A 274 -10.43 32.10 8.49
C ASN A 274 -11.18 30.77 8.24
N THR A 275 -12.11 30.75 7.29
CA THR A 275 -12.84 29.54 6.90
C THR A 275 -11.87 28.50 6.30
N ILE A 276 -11.02 28.91 5.36
CA ILE A 276 -10.01 28.04 4.76
C ILE A 276 -9.02 27.52 5.78
N ASP A 277 -8.54 28.39 6.70
CA ASP A 277 -7.61 27.98 7.76
C ASP A 277 -8.25 26.96 8.71
N THR A 278 -9.51 27.16 9.09
CA THR A 278 -10.26 26.20 9.93
C THR A 278 -10.43 24.84 9.24
N ILE A 279 -10.75 24.84 7.94
CA ILE A 279 -10.83 23.62 7.13
C ILE A 279 -9.49 22.89 7.13
N LYS A 280 -8.38 23.61 6.91
CA LYS A 280 -7.02 23.04 6.92
C LYS A 280 -6.69 22.39 8.26
N GLU A 281 -7.00 23.06 9.36
CA GLU A 281 -6.80 22.53 10.71
C GLU A 281 -7.58 21.23 10.95
N GLU A 282 -8.86 21.17 10.55
CA GLU A 282 -9.69 19.99 10.71
C GLU A 282 -9.24 18.81 9.84
N ILE A 283 -8.75 19.06 8.62
CA ILE A 283 -8.13 18.03 7.78
C ILE A 283 -6.85 17.50 8.44
N ILE A 284 -6.01 18.38 8.96
CA ILE A 284 -4.78 18.00 9.67
C ILE A 284 -5.10 17.15 10.90
N LYS A 285 -6.18 17.46 11.64
CA LYS A 285 -6.61 16.64 12.79
C LYS A 285 -7.01 15.23 12.38
N ARG A 286 -7.58 15.04 11.18
CA ARG A 286 -7.99 13.73 10.65
C ARG A 286 -6.81 12.94 10.08
N TYR A 287 -6.01 13.56 9.22
CA TYR A 287 -5.01 12.85 8.43
C TYR A 287 -3.56 13.12 8.84
N GLY A 288 -3.35 13.92 9.90
CA GLY A 288 -2.04 14.34 10.39
C GLY A 288 -1.38 15.45 9.57
N LYS A 289 -1.57 15.48 8.24
CA LYS A 289 -1.04 16.50 7.32
C LYS A 289 -1.97 16.67 6.12
N LEU A 290 -1.97 17.87 5.52
CA LEU A 290 -2.68 18.12 4.25
C LEU A 290 -2.14 17.26 3.10
N SER A 291 -0.83 17.01 3.08
CA SER A 291 -0.16 16.19 2.07
C SER A 291 -0.63 14.74 2.02
N ALA A 292 -1.34 14.25 3.03
CA ALA A 292 -1.96 12.93 3.02
C ALA A 292 -3.04 12.82 1.93
N LEU A 293 -3.66 13.94 1.54
CA LEU A 293 -4.65 14.03 0.47
C LEU A 293 -4.07 14.86 -0.68
N GLN A 294 -3.32 14.22 -1.58
CA GLN A 294 -2.53 14.93 -2.60
C GLN A 294 -3.37 15.91 -3.46
N GLY A 295 -4.54 15.48 -3.93
CA GLY A 295 -5.43 16.33 -4.72
C GLY A 295 -5.89 17.56 -3.92
N LEU A 296 -6.30 17.36 -2.67
CA LEU A 296 -6.78 18.42 -1.79
C LEU A 296 -5.66 19.40 -1.45
N ASN A 297 -4.46 18.89 -1.18
CA ASN A 297 -3.27 19.69 -0.92
C ASN A 297 -2.93 20.58 -2.12
N ASP A 298 -3.09 20.10 -3.34
CA ASP A 298 -2.87 20.90 -4.54
C ASP A 298 -3.93 22.01 -4.72
N VAL A 299 -5.19 21.73 -4.39
CA VAL A 299 -6.28 22.74 -4.39
C VAL A 299 -6.01 23.80 -3.34
N ILE A 300 -5.73 23.39 -2.10
CA ILE A 300 -5.41 24.30 -0.99
C ILE A 300 -4.18 25.15 -1.30
N ARG A 301 -3.11 24.57 -1.87
CA ARG A 301 -1.92 25.33 -2.27
C ARG A 301 -2.25 26.43 -3.29
N ARG A 302 -3.16 26.18 -4.22
CA ARG A 302 -3.62 27.19 -5.19
C ARG A 302 -4.47 28.26 -4.51
N ILE A 303 -5.38 27.85 -3.63
CA ILE A 303 -6.21 28.77 -2.83
C ILE A 303 -5.30 29.69 -1.98
N ASP A 304 -4.31 29.13 -1.27
CA ASP A 304 -3.36 29.89 -0.46
C ASP A 304 -2.60 30.93 -1.29
N TYR A 305 -2.16 30.55 -2.50
CA TYR A 305 -1.51 31.48 -3.43
C TYR A 305 -2.45 32.61 -3.87
N ILE A 306 -3.71 32.29 -4.17
CA ILE A 306 -4.71 33.29 -4.56
C ILE A 306 -5.01 34.23 -3.39
N ILE A 307 -5.25 33.69 -2.18
CA ILE A 307 -5.44 34.47 -0.95
C ILE A 307 -4.27 35.41 -0.74
N GLN A 308 -3.02 34.94 -0.88
CA GLN A 308 -1.83 35.81 -0.74
C GLN A 308 -1.84 36.98 -1.74
N LYS A 309 -2.24 36.74 -2.99
CA LYS A 309 -2.30 37.77 -4.04
C LYS A 309 -3.42 38.78 -3.80
N VAL A 310 -4.61 38.30 -3.45
CA VAL A 310 -5.77 39.16 -3.10
C VAL A 310 -5.48 39.97 -1.83
N GLU A 311 -4.85 39.37 -0.82
CA GLU A 311 -4.45 40.09 0.40
C GLU A 311 -3.46 41.22 0.10
N SER A 312 -2.48 40.96 -0.78
CA SER A 312 -1.50 41.97 -1.20
C SER A 312 -2.14 43.10 -2.01
N TRP A 313 -3.16 42.78 -2.81
CA TRP A 313 -3.97 43.76 -3.52
C TRP A 313 -4.78 44.63 -2.57
N ILE A 314 -5.56 44.04 -1.66
CA ILE A 314 -6.38 44.76 -0.67
C ILE A 314 -5.52 45.72 0.18
N LYS A 315 -4.33 45.28 0.60
CA LYS A 315 -3.47 46.09 1.49
C LYS A 315 -2.63 47.14 0.77
N ASN A 316 -2.08 46.80 -0.40
CA ASN A 316 -0.99 47.54 -1.02
C ASN A 316 -1.27 47.97 -2.47
N ASN A 317 -2.42 47.61 -3.04
CA ASN A 317 -2.79 47.82 -4.43
C ASN A 317 -1.72 47.30 -5.43
N GLN A 318 -1.11 46.15 -5.11
CA GLN A 318 0.11 45.61 -5.74
C GLN A 318 -0.11 44.75 -7.01
N LEU A 319 -1.31 44.78 -7.61
CA LEU A 319 -1.62 44.05 -8.85
C LEU A 319 -1.63 44.99 -10.08
N LEU A 320 -1.61 44.45 -11.31
CA LEU A 320 -1.82 45.24 -12.53
C LEU A 320 -3.28 45.70 -12.59
N ASN A 321 -3.58 46.71 -11.77
CA ASN A 321 -4.92 47.25 -11.55
C ASN A 321 -5.92 46.17 -11.09
N ASN A 322 -7.19 46.47 -11.31
CA ASN A 322 -8.34 45.68 -10.93
C ASN A 322 -8.54 44.42 -11.78
N ASP A 323 -7.99 44.37 -12.99
CA ASP A 323 -8.13 43.24 -13.93
C ASP A 323 -7.46 41.96 -13.39
N ASP A 324 -6.27 42.09 -12.80
CA ASP A 324 -5.56 40.97 -12.16
C ASP A 324 -6.35 40.45 -10.94
N ALA A 325 -6.93 41.36 -10.14
CA ALA A 325 -7.72 41.00 -8.97
C ALA A 325 -8.97 40.19 -9.38
N GLU A 326 -9.62 40.58 -10.47
CA GLU A 326 -10.75 39.85 -11.05
C GLU A 326 -10.35 38.44 -11.48
N VAL A 327 -9.23 38.28 -12.20
CA VAL A 327 -8.70 36.96 -12.59
C VAL A 327 -8.41 36.08 -11.37
N PHE A 328 -7.85 36.65 -10.31
CA PHE A 328 -7.59 35.90 -9.07
C PHE A 328 -8.88 35.48 -8.36
N LEU A 329 -9.89 36.34 -8.28
CA LEU A 329 -11.16 35.98 -7.64
C LEU A 329 -11.99 34.99 -8.49
N ASP A 330 -11.92 35.05 -9.81
CA ASP A 330 -12.52 34.06 -10.70
C ASP A 330 -11.89 32.69 -10.44
N SER A 331 -10.56 32.66 -10.41
CA SER A 331 -9.83 31.44 -10.06
C SER A 331 -10.13 30.96 -8.65
N PHE A 332 -10.32 31.87 -7.69
CA PHE A 332 -10.69 31.53 -6.31
C PHE A 332 -12.04 30.81 -6.29
N SER A 333 -13.05 31.38 -6.94
CA SER A 333 -14.41 30.83 -6.96
C SER A 333 -14.44 29.40 -7.53
N ASP A 334 -13.71 29.17 -8.63
CA ASP A 334 -13.57 27.84 -9.22
C ASP A 334 -12.89 26.84 -8.27
N ARG A 335 -11.77 27.25 -7.64
CA ARG A 335 -11.03 26.37 -6.71
C ARG A 335 -11.77 26.13 -5.41
N PHE A 336 -12.53 27.11 -4.93
CA PHE A 336 -13.34 26.98 -3.73
C PHE A 336 -14.48 25.99 -3.94
N LYS A 337 -15.11 26.00 -5.12
CA LYS A 337 -16.11 24.99 -5.48
C LYS A 337 -15.51 23.58 -5.56
N GLU A 338 -14.33 23.44 -6.17
CA GLU A 338 -13.60 22.16 -6.18
C GLU A 338 -13.27 21.71 -4.74
N LEU A 339 -12.83 22.62 -3.87
CA LEU A 339 -12.62 22.32 -2.45
C LEU A 339 -13.92 21.81 -1.80
N GLU A 340 -15.04 22.50 -1.96
CA GLU A 340 -16.34 22.08 -1.41
C GLU A 340 -16.75 20.68 -1.88
N GLU A 341 -16.58 20.36 -3.16
CA GLU A 341 -16.82 19.02 -3.71
C GLU A 341 -15.94 17.97 -3.01
N MET A 342 -14.64 18.25 -2.83
CA MET A 342 -13.72 17.35 -2.14
C MET A 342 -14.05 17.18 -0.65
N LEU A 343 -14.51 18.24 0.04
CA LEU A 343 -14.92 18.13 1.44
C LEU A 343 -16.16 17.25 1.60
N ASN A 344 -17.11 17.34 0.66
CA ASN A 344 -18.28 16.45 0.63
C ASN A 344 -17.87 14.99 0.39
N GLU A 345 -16.94 14.71 -0.52
CA GLU A 345 -16.41 13.36 -0.74
C GLU A 345 -15.77 12.78 0.54
N ILE A 346 -15.02 13.60 1.27
CA ILE A 346 -14.47 13.21 2.58
C ILE A 346 -15.60 12.94 3.57
N ASP A 347 -16.61 13.81 3.65
CA ASP A 347 -17.73 13.60 4.59
C ASP A 347 -18.52 12.32 4.29
N GLU A 348 -18.68 11.93 3.01
CA GLU A 348 -19.26 10.63 2.64
C GLU A 348 -18.40 9.46 3.12
N GLU A 349 -17.07 9.59 3.10
CA GLU A 349 -16.17 8.56 3.65
C GLU A 349 -16.48 8.33 5.14
N PHE A 350 -16.75 9.38 5.92
CA PHE A 350 -16.93 9.31 7.38
C PHE A 350 -18.37 9.04 7.85
N LYS A 351 -19.32 8.82 6.94
CA LYS A 351 -20.65 8.26 7.26
C LYS A 351 -20.57 6.79 7.64
#